data_AF-A0A3G4VNK4-F1
#
_entry.id   AF-A0A3G4VNK4-F1
#
_cell.length_a   1.000
_cell.length_b   1.000
_cell.length_c   1.000
_cell.angle_alpha   90.00
_cell.angle_beta   90.00
_cell.angle_gamma   90.00
#
_symmetry.space_group_name_H-M   'P 1'
#
loop_
_entity.id
_entity.type
_entity.pdbx_description
1 polymer ?
#
loop_
_entity_poly.entity_id
_entity_poly.type
_entity_poly.pdbx_seq_one_letter_code
_entity_poly.pdbx_strand_id
1 'polypeptide(L)'
;MGAGNRRRMRTLAVAAGAAVLASGAGLYGLSETGSWPFKASYCWGAWQEDSGPDFLGEKALGKSGSERRAKESAAPSAARPNATCTVTIASSVPDDDSDDPLTFDERVTLAYGPVPAAAEEHRAWIAHFFDGSASPLPDGLNGLVAGDRAMLVLPEACDVSGRPSVVTIRSEGWGDGHLGKKAMSFAIGSRIDVARMLLDAANTTMSKAGCSPGKPLRSTSPIAVTAEKEDRAATPLCRIPGVTFEFPKDPAHQQRVGMVAERLQTCSAVWRARGVPDEPAAQFVMAAEPRMAALFDGLPEGVGQGLVRATCDGRTTVFYGNVEPGLKARSRPDERQVFANFVKSVGERIGCKAGENA
;
A
#
# COMPACT_ATOMS: atom_id res chain seq x y z
N MET A 1 -23.67 12.78 -93.41
CA MET A 1 -23.19 11.37 -93.45
C MET A 1 -22.21 11.17 -92.30
N GLY A 2 -22.38 10.11 -91.50
CA GLY A 2 -21.36 9.64 -90.56
C GLY A 2 -21.49 10.07 -89.09
N ALA A 3 -22.58 9.68 -88.43
CA ALA A 3 -22.61 9.57 -86.97
C ALA A 3 -21.83 8.31 -86.55
N GLY A 4 -20.88 8.46 -85.62
CA GLY A 4 -20.15 7.35 -85.00
C GLY A 4 -20.29 7.39 -83.48
N ASN A 5 -21.24 6.65 -82.95
CA ASN A 5 -21.37 6.34 -81.53
C ASN A 5 -21.52 4.81 -81.38
N ARG A 6 -21.15 4.30 -80.18
CA ARG A 6 -21.24 2.90 -79.65
C ARG A 6 -19.95 2.07 -79.80
N ARG A 7 -19.50 1.30 -78.79
CA ARG A 7 -20.11 0.82 -77.53
C ARG A 7 -19.05 0.07 -76.70
N ARG A 8 -19.12 0.17 -75.36
CA ARG A 8 -19.21 -0.91 -74.34
C ARG A 8 -18.71 -0.36 -72.99
N MET A 9 -19.61 -0.17 -72.00
CA MET A 9 -19.86 -1.09 -70.88
C MET A 9 -18.62 -1.28 -69.99
N ARG A 10 -18.61 -0.93 -68.69
CA ARG A 10 -19.48 -1.47 -67.64
C ARG A 10 -19.23 -0.75 -66.28
N THR A 11 -20.33 -0.43 -65.58
CA THR A 11 -20.57 -0.55 -64.11
C THR A 11 -19.52 -0.09 -63.08
N LEU A 12 -19.93 0.92 -62.30
CA LEU A 12 -20.07 0.94 -60.83
C LEU A 12 -19.02 0.22 -59.97
N ALA A 13 -18.28 1.00 -59.19
CA ALA A 13 -18.04 0.69 -57.77
C ALA A 13 -17.73 1.99 -57.00
N VAL A 14 -18.73 2.46 -56.24
CA VAL A 14 -18.53 3.32 -55.09
C VAL A 14 -17.78 2.49 -54.05
N ALA A 15 -16.58 2.91 -53.66
CA ALA A 15 -15.90 2.38 -52.50
C ALA A 15 -15.56 3.56 -51.57
N ALA A 16 -16.32 3.63 -50.49
CA ALA A 16 -16.05 4.50 -49.36
C ALA A 16 -14.67 4.14 -48.78
N GLY A 17 -13.75 5.11 -48.77
CA GLY A 17 -12.47 4.99 -48.09
C GLY A 17 -12.70 5.04 -46.59
N ALA A 18 -12.80 3.87 -45.96
CA ALA A 18 -12.79 3.71 -44.52
C ALA A 18 -11.42 4.13 -43.97
N ALA A 19 -11.42 5.10 -43.06
CA ALA A 19 -10.29 5.43 -42.20
C ALA A 19 -10.00 4.22 -41.30
N VAL A 20 -8.92 3.51 -41.59
CA VAL A 20 -8.37 2.48 -40.70
C VAL A 20 -7.41 3.17 -39.74
N LEU A 21 -7.90 3.50 -38.54
CA LEU A 21 -7.04 3.73 -37.37
C LEU A 21 -6.49 2.37 -36.95
N ALA A 22 -5.38 1.95 -37.58
CA ALA A 22 -4.56 0.86 -37.11
C ALA A 22 -3.60 1.38 -36.04
N SER A 23 -4.03 1.17 -34.80
CA SER A 23 -3.24 0.85 -33.62
C SER A 23 -1.74 0.54 -33.83
N GLY A 24 -0.90 1.27 -33.08
CA GLY A 24 0.21 0.66 -32.35
C GLY A 24 1.51 0.44 -33.12
N ALA A 25 2.20 1.52 -33.48
CA ALA A 25 3.67 1.63 -33.53
C ALA A 25 4.04 3.02 -34.08
N GLY A 26 4.42 3.96 -33.22
CA GLY A 26 4.88 5.26 -33.69
C GLY A 26 4.79 6.39 -32.67
N LEU A 27 5.43 6.24 -31.51
CA LEU A 27 5.75 7.37 -30.61
C LEU A 27 7.18 7.28 -30.07
N TYR A 28 8.12 6.72 -30.84
CA TYR A 28 9.54 6.64 -30.48
C TYR A 28 10.39 7.78 -31.07
N GLY A 29 9.78 8.91 -31.44
CA GLY A 29 10.48 10.01 -32.14
C GLY A 29 10.17 11.42 -31.67
N LEU A 30 9.51 11.60 -30.51
CA LEU A 30 9.15 12.94 -30.01
C LEU A 30 9.76 13.29 -28.64
N SER A 31 10.68 12.48 -28.12
CA SER A 31 11.26 12.68 -26.78
C SER A 31 12.50 13.58 -26.71
N GLU A 32 12.97 14.16 -27.83
CA GLU A 32 14.21 14.96 -27.82
C GLU A 32 14.00 16.48 -27.73
N THR A 33 12.76 16.96 -27.71
CA THR A 33 12.46 18.39 -27.48
C THR A 33 11.43 18.52 -26.36
N GLY A 34 11.92 18.78 -25.15
CA GLY A 34 11.17 18.86 -23.89
C GLY A 34 10.19 20.03 -23.81
N SER A 35 9.16 20.04 -24.65
CA SER A 35 8.04 20.97 -24.56
C SER A 35 6.81 20.39 -25.27
N TRP A 36 6.13 19.44 -24.63
CA TRP A 36 4.79 18.99 -25.02
C TRP A 36 3.79 19.42 -23.94
N PRO A 37 2.62 20.01 -24.29
CA PRO A 37 1.78 20.74 -23.33
C PRO A 37 0.94 19.85 -22.40
N PHE A 38 1.17 18.53 -22.40
CA PHE A 38 0.42 17.59 -21.59
C PHE A 38 1.32 16.98 -20.53
N LYS A 39 0.92 17.15 -19.28
CA LYS A 39 1.53 16.50 -18.12
C LYS A 39 1.44 14.98 -18.24
N ALA A 40 2.48 14.28 -17.84
CA ALA A 40 2.42 12.83 -17.77
C ALA A 40 1.33 12.37 -16.78
N SER A 41 0.72 11.23 -17.08
CA SER A 41 -0.35 10.63 -16.30
C SER A 41 0.08 9.22 -15.89
N TYR A 42 -0.17 8.86 -14.64
CA TYR A 42 0.26 7.61 -14.04
C TYR A 42 -0.91 6.86 -13.41
N CYS A 43 -0.75 5.55 -13.31
CA CYS A 43 -1.66 4.60 -12.70
C CYS A 43 -3.10 4.72 -13.22
N TRP A 44 -3.26 4.51 -14.53
CA TRP A 44 -4.52 4.58 -15.27
C TRP A 44 -5.22 5.95 -15.20
N GLY A 45 -4.45 6.99 -14.90
CA GLY A 45 -4.93 8.37 -14.72
C GLY A 45 -5.29 8.75 -13.29
N ALA A 46 -4.92 7.91 -12.31
CA ALA A 46 -5.08 8.26 -10.90
C ALA A 46 -4.24 9.46 -10.50
N TRP A 47 -3.03 9.58 -11.04
CA TRP A 47 -2.07 10.63 -10.69
C TRP A 47 -1.56 11.35 -11.93
N GLN A 48 -1.22 12.62 -11.78
CA GLN A 48 -0.61 13.43 -12.82
C GLN A 48 0.73 13.98 -12.34
N GLU A 49 1.58 14.32 -13.29
CA GLU A 49 2.82 15.04 -13.03
C GLU A 49 2.55 16.40 -12.35
N ASP A 50 3.36 16.68 -11.33
CA ASP A 50 3.20 17.76 -10.36
C ASP A 50 1.83 17.82 -9.66
N SER A 51 1.09 16.70 -9.56
CA SER A 51 -0.14 16.63 -8.77
C SER A 51 0.12 15.93 -7.44
N GLY A 52 0.47 16.68 -6.40
CA GLY A 52 0.59 16.16 -5.03
C GLY A 52 2.02 16.20 -4.48
N PRO A 53 2.53 15.12 -3.86
CA PRO A 53 3.81 15.14 -3.17
C PRO A 53 4.99 15.34 -4.13
N ASP A 54 6.12 15.78 -3.57
CA ASP A 54 7.35 16.09 -4.31
C ASP A 54 7.81 14.92 -5.21
N PHE A 55 7.50 13.66 -4.86
CA PHE A 55 7.74 12.48 -5.71
C PHE A 55 7.14 12.60 -7.12
N LEU A 56 5.92 13.14 -7.24
CA LEU A 56 5.27 13.35 -8.54
C LEU A 56 5.69 14.67 -9.20
N GLY A 57 6.44 15.53 -8.51
CA GLY A 57 6.84 16.84 -8.99
C GLY A 57 8.26 16.92 -9.56
N GLU A 58 8.57 18.01 -10.25
CA GLU A 58 9.92 18.28 -10.81
C GLU A 58 11.05 18.24 -9.79
N LYS A 59 10.77 18.53 -8.51
CA LYS A 59 11.81 18.50 -7.45
C LYS A 59 12.46 17.12 -7.30
N ALA A 60 11.70 16.04 -7.46
CA ALA A 60 12.27 14.68 -7.39
C ALA A 60 13.20 14.38 -8.58
N LEU A 61 13.12 15.18 -9.65
CA LEU A 61 13.99 15.12 -10.83
C LEU A 61 15.15 16.11 -10.78
N GLY A 62 15.33 16.82 -9.66
CA GLY A 62 16.36 17.85 -9.52
C GLY A 62 17.81 17.35 -9.52
N LYS A 63 18.04 16.03 -9.40
CA LYS A 63 19.38 15.44 -9.52
C LYS A 63 19.71 15.19 -10.99
N SER A 64 20.97 15.42 -11.37
CA SER A 64 21.43 15.16 -12.74
C SER A 64 21.18 13.70 -13.13
N GLY A 65 20.64 13.47 -14.33
CA GLY A 65 20.34 12.12 -14.82
C GLY A 65 19.10 11.48 -14.18
N SER A 66 18.33 12.21 -13.37
CA SER A 66 17.06 11.69 -12.84
C SER A 66 16.03 11.45 -13.94
N GLU A 67 15.36 10.30 -13.90
CA GLU A 67 14.27 9.96 -14.81
C GLU A 67 13.12 9.28 -14.07
N ARG A 68 11.89 9.75 -14.31
CA ARG A 68 10.68 9.09 -13.83
C ARG A 68 10.11 8.19 -14.92
N ARG A 69 9.82 6.94 -14.56
CA ARG A 69 9.17 5.96 -15.43
C ARG A 69 7.98 5.33 -14.73
N ALA A 70 6.98 4.91 -15.50
CA ALA A 70 5.84 4.17 -14.98
C ALA A 70 5.62 2.87 -15.77
N LYS A 71 5.20 1.83 -15.06
CA LYS A 71 4.78 0.55 -15.63
C LYS A 71 3.44 0.16 -15.01
N GLU A 72 2.47 -0.13 -15.86
CA GLU A 72 1.10 -0.42 -15.44
C GLU A 72 0.63 -1.75 -16.04
N SER A 73 -0.06 -2.55 -15.25
CA SER A 73 -0.86 -3.66 -15.76
C SER A 73 -2.07 -3.12 -16.52
N ALA A 74 -2.87 -4.03 -17.11
CA ALA A 74 -4.21 -3.66 -17.54
C ALA A 74 -5.00 -3.05 -16.39
N ALA A 75 -5.86 -2.07 -16.69
CA ALA A 75 -6.74 -1.45 -15.72
C ALA A 75 -7.66 -2.50 -15.06
N PRO A 76 -8.02 -2.30 -13.77
CA PRO A 76 -8.87 -3.24 -13.06
C PRO A 76 -10.26 -3.30 -13.69
N SER A 77 -10.83 -4.49 -13.71
CA SER A 77 -12.19 -4.77 -14.19
C SER A 77 -12.75 -6.00 -13.48
N ALA A 78 -14.05 -6.28 -13.62
CA ALA A 78 -14.64 -7.52 -13.09
C ALA A 78 -13.91 -8.79 -13.57
N ALA A 79 -13.39 -8.79 -14.81
CA ALA A 79 -12.61 -9.91 -15.38
C ALA A 79 -11.13 -9.88 -14.98
N ARG A 80 -10.63 -8.74 -14.47
CA ARG A 80 -9.24 -8.54 -14.02
C ARG A 80 -9.26 -7.90 -12.63
N PRO A 81 -9.54 -8.71 -11.60
CA PRO A 81 -9.71 -8.22 -10.23
C PRO A 81 -8.40 -7.80 -9.56
N ASN A 82 -7.25 -7.98 -10.24
CA ASN A 82 -5.94 -7.57 -9.76
C ASN A 82 -5.33 -6.60 -10.77
N ALA A 83 -4.82 -5.48 -10.29
CA ALA A 83 -4.11 -4.52 -11.11
C ALA A 83 -2.96 -3.88 -10.31
N THR A 84 -1.85 -3.62 -10.98
CA THR A 84 -0.67 -3.00 -10.39
C THR A 84 -0.13 -1.88 -11.27
N CYS A 85 0.31 -0.81 -10.63
CA CYS A 85 1.03 0.29 -11.24
C CYS A 85 2.29 0.56 -10.42
N THR A 86 3.41 0.77 -11.08
CA THR A 86 4.69 1.09 -10.44
C THR A 86 5.24 2.35 -11.08
N VAL A 87 5.45 3.39 -10.28
CA VAL A 87 6.17 4.61 -10.67
C VAL A 87 7.55 4.54 -10.02
N THR A 88 8.60 4.73 -10.81
CA THR A 88 10.00 4.67 -10.35
C THR A 88 10.72 5.95 -10.76
N ILE A 89 11.50 6.50 -9.85
CA ILE A 89 12.46 7.58 -10.11
C ILE A 89 13.85 6.97 -9.93
N ALA A 90 14.58 6.88 -11.05
CA ALA A 90 15.99 6.55 -11.02
C ALA A 90 16.79 7.86 -10.98
N SER A 91 17.87 7.91 -10.20
CA SER A 91 18.80 9.04 -10.18
C SER A 91 20.24 8.54 -10.04
N SER A 92 21.20 9.34 -10.49
CA SER A 92 22.62 9.04 -10.30
C SER A 92 23.36 10.24 -9.70
N VAL A 93 24.38 9.95 -8.92
CA VAL A 93 25.32 10.97 -8.40
C VAL A 93 26.75 10.45 -8.58
N PRO A 94 27.73 11.33 -8.80
CA PRO A 94 29.13 10.93 -8.77
C PRO A 94 29.48 10.26 -7.44
N ASP A 95 30.30 9.21 -7.50
CA ASP A 95 30.90 8.60 -6.32
C ASP A 95 32.29 9.22 -6.12
N ASP A 96 32.59 9.71 -4.92
CA ASP A 96 33.91 10.31 -4.63
C ASP A 96 34.99 9.24 -4.47
N ASP A 97 34.58 7.99 -4.17
CA ASP A 97 35.47 6.85 -3.90
C ASP A 97 35.59 5.87 -5.08
N SER A 98 34.96 6.15 -6.22
CA SER A 98 34.84 5.24 -7.37
C SER A 98 34.61 5.97 -8.69
N ASP A 99 35.10 5.43 -9.81
CA ASP A 99 34.79 5.95 -11.16
C ASP A 99 33.35 5.65 -11.61
N ASP A 100 32.69 4.68 -10.98
CA ASP A 100 31.29 4.33 -11.22
C ASP A 100 30.35 5.20 -10.34
N PRO A 101 29.29 5.80 -10.90
CA PRO A 101 28.35 6.63 -10.14
C PRO A 101 27.48 5.79 -9.19
N LEU A 102 27.09 6.40 -8.06
CA LEU A 102 26.04 5.84 -7.21
C LEU A 102 24.69 6.01 -7.90
N THR A 103 23.90 4.95 -7.97
CA THR A 103 22.55 4.97 -8.53
C THR A 103 21.51 4.76 -7.43
N PHE A 104 20.38 5.46 -7.54
CA PHE A 104 19.29 5.37 -6.60
C PHE A 104 17.97 5.14 -7.32
N ASP A 105 17.22 4.15 -6.86
CA ASP A 105 15.88 3.83 -7.34
C ASP A 105 14.86 4.06 -6.22
N GLU A 106 13.95 5.01 -6.43
CA GLU A 106 12.79 5.26 -5.55
C GLU A 106 11.53 4.80 -6.26
N ARG A 107 10.82 3.84 -5.68
CA ARG A 107 9.66 3.19 -6.29
C ARG A 107 8.41 3.37 -5.45
N VAL A 108 7.31 3.71 -6.09
CA VAL A 108 5.97 3.66 -5.52
C VAL A 108 5.14 2.64 -6.30
N THR A 109 4.62 1.64 -5.60
CA THR A 109 3.73 0.62 -6.15
C THR A 109 2.32 0.85 -5.64
N LEU A 110 1.39 1.02 -6.58
CA LEU A 110 -0.04 0.99 -6.37
C LEU A 110 -0.56 -0.41 -6.72
N ALA A 111 -1.32 -1.03 -5.83
CA ALA A 111 -2.03 -2.28 -6.11
C ALA A 111 -3.53 -2.13 -5.85
N TYR A 112 -4.33 -2.79 -6.68
CA TYR A 112 -5.76 -2.99 -6.53
C TYR A 112 -6.05 -4.48 -6.57
N GLY A 113 -6.86 -4.97 -5.64
CA GLY A 113 -7.40 -6.32 -5.68
C GLY A 113 -7.66 -6.91 -4.29
N PRO A 114 -8.05 -8.20 -4.21
CA PRO A 114 -8.21 -8.87 -2.93
C PRO A 114 -6.88 -8.98 -2.18
N VAL A 115 -6.94 -9.10 -0.85
CA VAL A 115 -5.76 -9.40 -0.02
C VAL A 115 -5.07 -10.71 -0.48
N PRO A 116 -3.76 -10.89 -0.22
CA PRO A 116 -3.06 -12.13 -0.59
C PRO A 116 -3.75 -13.39 -0.08
N ALA A 117 -3.77 -14.45 -0.87
CA ALA A 117 -4.44 -15.70 -0.49
C ALA A 117 -3.54 -16.62 0.35
N ALA A 118 -2.23 -16.61 0.08
CA ALA A 118 -1.27 -17.41 0.82
C ALA A 118 -1.05 -16.82 2.22
N ALA A 119 -1.15 -17.65 3.27
CA ALA A 119 -1.12 -17.18 4.66
C ALA A 119 0.18 -16.43 5.03
N GLU A 120 1.32 -16.84 4.50
CA GLU A 120 2.61 -16.17 4.75
C GLU A 120 2.65 -14.77 4.12
N GLU A 121 2.32 -14.67 2.82
CA GLU A 121 2.22 -13.40 2.11
C GLU A 121 1.17 -12.48 2.75
N HIS A 122 0.07 -13.05 3.21
CA HIS A 122 -1.00 -12.31 3.87
C HIS A 122 -0.55 -11.74 5.23
N ARG A 123 0.20 -12.50 6.02
CA ARG A 123 0.79 -11.98 7.27
C ARG A 123 1.81 -10.87 6.99
N ALA A 124 2.65 -11.02 5.97
CA ALA A 124 3.59 -9.97 5.57
C ALA A 124 2.85 -8.70 5.10
N TRP A 125 1.74 -8.86 4.38
CA TRP A 125 0.87 -7.76 3.98
C TRP A 125 0.27 -7.04 5.21
N ILE A 126 -0.26 -7.77 6.19
CA ILE A 126 -0.79 -7.19 7.44
C ILE A 126 0.32 -6.45 8.20
N ALA A 127 1.48 -7.07 8.41
CA ALA A 127 2.60 -6.46 9.11
C ALA A 127 3.06 -5.16 8.44
N HIS A 128 2.97 -5.07 7.10
CA HIS A 128 3.31 -3.86 6.38
C HIS A 128 2.28 -2.75 6.59
N PHE A 129 0.97 -3.02 6.43
CA PHE A 129 -0.06 -1.97 6.41
C PHE A 129 -0.67 -1.63 7.77
N PHE A 130 -0.65 -2.56 8.73
CA PHE A 130 -1.12 -2.34 10.11
C PHE A 130 -0.01 -1.92 11.08
N ASP A 131 1.14 -1.47 10.57
CA ASP A 131 2.24 -0.96 11.38
C ASP A 131 1.79 0.18 12.31
N GLY A 132 2.35 0.25 13.51
CA GLY A 132 2.02 1.27 14.50
C GLY A 132 2.35 2.70 14.08
N SER A 133 3.17 2.92 13.04
CA SER A 133 3.42 4.26 12.48
C SER A 133 2.29 4.78 11.59
N ALA A 134 1.40 3.90 11.14
CA ALA A 134 0.28 4.25 10.28
C ALA A 134 -0.89 4.80 11.09
N SER A 135 -1.52 5.85 10.56
CA SER A 135 -2.67 6.50 11.17
C SER A 135 -3.95 6.11 10.42
N PRO A 136 -5.09 5.93 11.11
CA PRO A 136 -6.35 5.65 10.44
C PRO A 136 -6.80 6.82 9.58
N LEU A 137 -7.42 6.52 8.44
CA LEU A 137 -8.10 7.52 7.64
C LEU A 137 -9.32 8.05 8.40
N PRO A 138 -9.62 9.35 8.31
CA PRO A 138 -10.76 9.92 9.01
C PRO A 138 -12.06 9.70 8.22
N ASP A 139 -13.15 10.32 8.67
CA ASP A 139 -14.45 10.33 7.97
C ASP A 139 -15.07 8.94 7.74
N GLY A 140 -14.72 7.98 8.60
CA GLY A 140 -15.25 6.60 8.53
C GLY A 140 -14.67 5.76 7.40
N LEU A 141 -13.58 6.22 6.76
CA LEU A 141 -12.87 5.47 5.74
C LEU A 141 -12.09 4.30 6.37
N ASN A 142 -12.32 3.09 5.88
CA ASN A 142 -11.65 1.89 6.37
C ASN A 142 -10.24 1.79 5.78
N GLY A 143 -9.28 2.52 6.35
CA GLY A 143 -7.91 2.51 5.85
C GLY A 143 -6.89 3.09 6.82
N LEU A 144 -5.62 2.90 6.46
CA LEU A 144 -4.45 3.33 7.22
C LEU A 144 -3.48 4.05 6.30
N VAL A 145 -2.76 5.05 6.81
CA VAL A 145 -1.80 5.85 6.04
C VAL A 145 -0.58 6.25 6.87
N ALA A 146 0.59 6.09 6.26
CA ALA A 146 1.86 6.64 6.70
C ALA A 146 2.52 7.43 5.54
N GLY A 147 3.74 7.93 5.74
CA GLY A 147 4.45 8.68 4.69
C GLY A 147 4.99 7.80 3.55
N ASP A 148 5.08 6.49 3.76
CA ASP A 148 5.70 5.51 2.87
C ASP A 148 4.73 4.41 2.41
N ARG A 149 3.54 4.33 3.02
CA ARG A 149 2.53 3.33 2.70
C ARG A 149 1.12 3.81 2.99
N ALA A 150 0.15 3.18 2.35
CA ALA A 150 -1.25 3.43 2.61
C ALA A 150 -2.10 2.24 2.18
N MET A 151 -3.24 2.03 2.84
CA MET A 151 -4.26 1.09 2.39
C MET A 151 -5.66 1.63 2.60
N LEU A 152 -6.57 1.26 1.70
CA LEU A 152 -8.01 1.49 1.85
C LEU A 152 -8.74 0.20 1.49
N VAL A 153 -9.57 -0.28 2.40
CA VAL A 153 -10.55 -1.34 2.15
C VAL A 153 -11.72 -0.72 1.38
N LEU A 154 -11.99 -1.26 0.21
CA LEU A 154 -13.04 -0.77 -0.67
C LEU A 154 -14.44 -1.18 -0.14
N PRO A 155 -15.53 -0.61 -0.68
CA PRO A 155 -16.88 -1.09 -0.38
C PRO A 155 -17.10 -2.55 -0.83
N GLU A 156 -18.06 -3.23 -0.21
CA GLU A 156 -18.44 -4.63 -0.55
C GLU A 156 -18.75 -4.84 -2.03
N ALA A 157 -19.26 -3.82 -2.72
CA ALA A 157 -19.53 -3.88 -4.16
C ALA A 157 -18.26 -4.14 -5.00
N CYS A 158 -17.07 -3.91 -4.46
CA CYS A 158 -15.79 -4.17 -5.11
C CYS A 158 -15.19 -5.55 -4.74
N ASP A 159 -15.82 -6.31 -3.85
CA ASP A 159 -15.27 -7.56 -3.36
C ASP A 159 -15.23 -8.62 -4.47
N VAL A 160 -14.19 -9.44 -4.43
CA VAL A 160 -13.93 -10.46 -5.45
C VAL A 160 -14.01 -11.81 -4.78
N SER A 161 -14.94 -12.65 -5.24
CA SER A 161 -15.16 -14.00 -4.69
C SER A 161 -15.41 -13.97 -3.17
N GLY A 162 -16.14 -12.96 -2.68
CA GLY A 162 -16.44 -12.78 -1.26
C GLY A 162 -15.28 -12.31 -0.39
N ARG A 163 -14.14 -11.91 -0.99
CA ARG A 163 -12.97 -11.42 -0.28
C ARG A 163 -12.87 -9.89 -0.40
N PRO A 164 -12.52 -9.17 0.69
CA PRO A 164 -12.34 -7.73 0.64
C PRO A 164 -11.31 -7.30 -0.40
N SER A 165 -11.71 -6.39 -1.28
CA SER A 165 -10.78 -5.70 -2.18
C SER A 165 -10.17 -4.48 -1.50
N VAL A 166 -8.88 -4.27 -1.74
CA VAL A 166 -8.09 -3.18 -1.17
C VAL A 166 -7.40 -2.39 -2.29
N VAL A 167 -7.14 -1.12 -2.01
CA VAL A 167 -6.18 -0.31 -2.75
C VAL A 167 -5.02 -0.02 -1.82
N THR A 168 -3.80 -0.29 -2.26
CA THR A 168 -2.60 -0.08 -1.45
C THR A 168 -1.55 0.72 -2.18
N ILE A 169 -0.84 1.57 -1.44
CA ILE A 169 0.37 2.27 -1.86
C ILE A 169 1.51 1.75 -1.00
N ARG A 170 2.63 1.39 -1.62
CA ARG A 170 3.87 1.02 -0.94
C ARG A 170 5.05 1.70 -1.61
N SER A 171 5.94 2.26 -0.81
CA SER A 171 7.22 2.78 -1.28
C SER A 171 8.36 1.79 -1.02
N GLU A 172 9.37 1.84 -1.88
CA GLU A 172 10.61 1.08 -1.75
C GLU A 172 11.76 1.93 -2.30
N GLY A 173 12.92 1.89 -1.65
CA GLY A 173 14.12 2.60 -2.09
C GLY A 173 15.32 1.66 -2.18
N TRP A 174 16.19 1.86 -3.17
CA TRP A 174 17.49 1.19 -3.26
C TRP A 174 18.58 2.17 -3.64
N GLY A 175 19.78 1.98 -3.08
CA GLY A 175 21.01 2.58 -3.55
C GLY A 175 21.97 1.51 -4.03
N ASP A 176 22.62 1.71 -5.16
CA ASP A 176 23.63 0.80 -5.73
C ASP A 176 24.92 1.58 -6.03
N GLY A 177 26.05 0.96 -5.73
CA GLY A 177 27.37 1.58 -5.76
C GLY A 177 28.47 0.59 -5.40
N HIS A 178 29.67 1.08 -5.08
CA HIS A 178 30.84 0.21 -4.82
C HIS A 178 30.66 -0.77 -3.64
N LEU A 179 29.75 -0.50 -2.71
CA LEU A 179 29.38 -1.41 -1.60
C LEU A 179 28.22 -2.37 -1.94
N GLY A 180 27.81 -2.40 -3.21
CA GLY A 180 26.69 -3.17 -3.72
C GLY A 180 25.32 -2.58 -3.40
N LYS A 181 24.29 -3.19 -3.99
CA LYS A 181 22.90 -2.78 -3.86
C LYS A 181 22.37 -2.95 -2.43
N LYS A 182 21.86 -1.86 -1.84
CA LYS A 182 21.25 -1.83 -0.51
C LYS A 182 19.85 -1.24 -0.57
N ALA A 183 18.93 -1.83 0.18
CA ALA A 183 17.62 -1.22 0.40
C ALA A 183 17.77 0.03 1.28
N MET A 184 16.91 1.02 1.07
CA MET A 184 16.90 2.29 1.79
C MET A 184 15.48 2.69 2.17
N SER A 185 15.34 3.44 3.25
CA SER A 185 14.06 4.07 3.60
C SER A 185 13.70 5.15 2.58
N PHE A 186 12.44 5.16 2.14
CA PHE A 186 11.93 6.15 1.20
C PHE A 186 10.51 6.55 1.60
N ALA A 187 10.31 7.83 1.94
CA ALA A 187 8.99 8.39 2.21
C ALA A 187 8.49 9.13 0.97
N ILE A 188 7.26 8.84 0.55
CA ILE A 188 6.61 9.45 -0.63
C ILE A 188 6.30 10.91 -0.36
N GLY A 189 5.85 11.24 0.86
CA GLY A 189 5.46 12.58 1.25
C GLY A 189 4.84 12.62 2.66
N SER A 190 4.08 13.68 2.95
CA SER A 190 3.33 13.73 4.21
C SER A 190 2.18 12.72 4.20
N ARG A 191 1.67 12.34 5.39
CA ARG A 191 0.49 11.45 5.51
C ARG A 191 -0.72 11.99 4.75
N ILE A 192 -0.88 13.31 4.68
CA ILE A 192 -1.98 13.96 3.96
C ILE A 192 -1.81 13.80 2.45
N ASP A 193 -0.58 13.95 1.94
CA ASP A 193 -0.30 13.78 0.52
C ASP A 193 -0.53 12.33 0.08
N VAL A 194 -0.03 11.38 0.88
CA VAL A 194 -0.22 9.95 0.61
C VAL A 194 -1.70 9.55 0.73
N ALA A 195 -2.44 10.11 1.69
CA ALA A 195 -3.88 9.86 1.80
C ALA A 195 -4.66 10.38 0.57
N ARG A 196 -4.31 11.55 0.05
CA ARG A 196 -4.90 12.08 -1.19
C ARG A 196 -4.59 11.18 -2.38
N MET A 197 -3.31 10.80 -2.55
CA MET A 197 -2.91 9.86 -3.60
C MET A 197 -3.70 8.54 -3.52
N LEU A 198 -3.90 8.01 -2.31
CA LEU A 198 -4.67 6.80 -2.08
C LEU A 198 -6.14 6.96 -2.48
N LEU A 199 -6.79 8.07 -2.11
CA LEU A 199 -8.19 8.33 -2.45
C LEU A 199 -8.39 8.56 -3.95
N ASP A 200 -7.47 9.27 -4.62
CA ASP A 200 -7.49 9.48 -6.06
C ASP A 200 -7.31 8.15 -6.82
N ALA A 201 -6.39 7.31 -6.34
CA ALA A 201 -6.20 5.97 -6.85
C ALA A 201 -7.44 5.10 -6.63
N ALA A 202 -8.01 5.09 -5.43
CA ALA A 202 -9.19 4.29 -5.12
C ALA A 202 -10.41 4.68 -5.96
N ASN A 203 -10.68 5.99 -6.11
CA ASN A 203 -11.75 6.47 -6.96
C ASN A 203 -11.54 6.06 -8.42
N THR A 204 -10.30 6.18 -8.92
CA THR A 204 -9.94 5.76 -10.29
C THR A 204 -10.12 4.26 -10.47
N THR A 205 -9.54 3.44 -9.60
CA THR A 205 -9.59 1.97 -9.73
C THR A 205 -11.00 1.43 -9.57
N MET A 206 -11.80 1.95 -8.62
CA MET A 206 -13.20 1.55 -8.47
C MET A 206 -14.05 1.94 -9.69
N SER A 207 -13.80 3.11 -10.28
CA SER A 207 -14.49 3.54 -11.51
C SER A 207 -14.17 2.59 -12.67
N LYS A 208 -12.89 2.26 -12.87
CA LYS A 208 -12.46 1.29 -13.90
C LYS A 208 -12.99 -0.12 -13.64
N ALA A 209 -13.02 -0.53 -12.38
CA ALA A 209 -13.56 -1.82 -11.95
C ALA A 209 -15.08 -1.94 -12.10
N GLY A 210 -15.79 -0.81 -12.20
CA GLY A 210 -17.26 -0.77 -12.26
C GLY A 210 -17.95 -0.94 -10.91
N CYS A 211 -17.24 -0.72 -9.80
CA CYS A 211 -17.75 -0.86 -8.43
C CYS A 211 -17.80 0.46 -7.65
N SER A 212 -17.62 1.59 -8.33
CA SER A 212 -17.60 2.91 -7.69
C SER A 212 -18.92 3.23 -6.96
N PRO A 213 -18.86 3.79 -5.75
CA PRO A 213 -20.03 4.39 -5.14
C PRO A 213 -20.54 5.58 -5.97
N GLY A 214 -21.80 5.96 -5.77
CA GLY A 214 -22.43 7.08 -6.48
C GLY A 214 -21.82 8.45 -6.16
N LYS A 215 -21.03 8.57 -5.08
CA LYS A 215 -20.22 9.74 -4.77
C LYS A 215 -18.77 9.30 -4.55
N PRO A 216 -17.77 10.01 -5.11
CA PRO A 216 -16.36 9.71 -4.88
C PRO A 216 -16.02 9.76 -3.39
N LEU A 217 -15.08 8.90 -2.98
CA LEU A 217 -14.51 8.93 -1.64
C LEU A 217 -13.71 10.22 -1.47
N ARG A 218 -13.89 10.87 -0.32
CA ARG A 218 -13.22 12.11 0.05
C ARG A 218 -12.92 12.08 1.54
N SER A 219 -11.86 12.77 1.91
CA SER A 219 -11.54 13.09 3.30
C SER A 219 -11.54 14.60 3.48
N THR A 220 -12.25 15.07 4.49
CA THR A 220 -12.38 16.49 4.85
C THR A 220 -11.87 16.78 6.25
N SER A 221 -11.86 15.77 7.12
CA SER A 221 -11.34 15.90 8.48
C SER A 221 -9.81 15.77 8.50
N PRO A 222 -9.13 16.41 9.46
CA PRO A 222 -7.69 16.24 9.63
C PRO A 222 -7.36 14.79 10.00
N ILE A 223 -6.22 14.30 9.51
CA ILE A 223 -5.69 13.00 9.90
C ILE A 223 -5.06 13.14 11.28
N ALA A 224 -5.61 12.44 12.27
CA ALA A 224 -5.02 12.39 13.59
C ALA A 224 -3.68 11.64 13.52
N VAL A 225 -2.58 12.36 13.74
CA VAL A 225 -1.25 11.72 13.89
C VAL A 225 -1.26 11.03 15.24
N THR A 226 -1.55 9.74 15.21
CA THR A 226 -1.68 8.89 16.41
C THR A 226 -0.42 8.12 16.72
N ALA A 227 0.49 8.00 15.74
CA ALA A 227 1.81 7.44 15.96
C ALA A 227 2.56 8.30 16.98
N GLU A 228 2.74 7.77 18.20
CA GLU A 228 3.68 8.37 19.15
C GLU A 228 5.06 8.48 18.48
N LYS A 229 5.84 9.50 18.86
CA LYS A 229 7.22 9.62 18.39
C LYS A 229 7.93 8.30 18.68
N GLU A 230 8.64 7.76 17.70
CA GLU A 230 9.28 6.45 17.82
C GLU A 230 10.12 6.38 19.09
N ASP A 231 9.68 5.54 20.02
CA ASP A 231 10.32 5.35 21.30
C ASP A 231 11.10 4.05 21.28
N ARG A 232 12.13 3.98 22.13
CA ARG A 232 12.81 2.71 22.40
C ARG A 232 11.76 1.68 22.83
N ALA A 233 11.87 0.47 22.29
CA ALA A 233 10.98 -0.61 22.68
C ALA A 233 11.03 -0.80 24.21
N ALA A 234 9.86 -0.77 24.83
CA ALA A 234 9.71 -0.87 26.27
C ALA A 234 9.00 -2.17 26.64
N THR A 235 9.10 -2.52 27.91
CA THR A 235 8.36 -3.63 28.50
C THR A 235 7.45 -3.06 29.58
N PRO A 236 6.11 -3.19 29.48
CA PRO A 236 5.37 -3.86 28.40
C PRO A 236 5.42 -3.12 27.04
N LEU A 237 5.41 -3.87 25.94
CA LEU A 237 5.44 -3.33 24.58
C LEU A 237 4.17 -2.51 24.31
N CYS A 238 4.33 -1.29 23.78
CA CYS A 238 3.25 -0.34 23.50
C CYS A 238 2.34 -0.07 24.73
N ARG A 239 2.89 -0.21 25.95
CA ARG A 239 2.15 -0.08 27.21
C ARG A 239 0.97 -1.07 27.33
N ILE A 240 0.99 -2.22 26.63
CA ILE A 240 -0.06 -3.24 26.72
C ILE A 240 0.28 -4.25 27.83
N PRO A 241 -0.44 -4.28 28.95
CA PRO A 241 -0.21 -5.22 30.04
C PRO A 241 0.00 -6.66 29.59
N GLY A 242 1.09 -7.28 30.05
CA GLY A 242 1.42 -8.68 29.76
C GLY A 242 2.03 -8.96 28.39
N VAL A 243 2.16 -7.96 27.51
CA VAL A 243 2.92 -8.07 26.25
C VAL A 243 4.39 -7.76 26.53
N THR A 244 5.17 -8.78 26.87
CA THR A 244 6.52 -8.61 27.42
C THR A 244 7.58 -9.34 26.59
N PHE A 245 8.65 -8.60 26.27
CA PHE A 245 9.84 -9.12 25.59
C PHE A 245 11.12 -8.66 26.29
N GLU A 246 12.17 -9.47 26.22
CA GLU A 246 13.52 -9.09 26.63
C GLU A 246 14.27 -8.42 25.47
N PHE A 247 14.15 -7.10 25.39
CA PHE A 247 14.92 -6.32 24.43
C PHE A 247 16.39 -6.24 24.83
N PRO A 248 17.34 -6.37 23.88
CA PRO A 248 18.73 -6.03 24.14
C PRO A 248 18.86 -4.59 24.63
N LYS A 249 19.93 -4.29 25.37
CA LYS A 249 20.24 -2.91 25.80
C LYS A 249 20.58 -1.96 24.64
N ASP A 250 20.71 -2.49 23.43
CA ASP A 250 20.93 -1.73 22.20
C ASP A 250 19.64 -1.00 21.79
N PRO A 251 19.67 0.32 21.50
CA PRO A 251 18.53 1.09 21.01
C PRO A 251 17.96 0.64 19.65
N ALA A 252 18.51 -0.40 19.01
CA ALA A 252 18.06 -0.89 17.72
C ALA A 252 16.57 -1.32 17.69
N HIS A 253 15.97 -1.71 18.82
CA HIS A 253 14.53 -2.00 18.86
C HIS A 253 13.71 -0.76 19.20
N GLN A 254 12.79 -0.40 18.32
CA GLN A 254 11.85 0.70 18.51
C GLN A 254 10.43 0.16 18.56
N GLN A 255 9.59 0.78 19.39
CA GLN A 255 8.15 0.53 19.41
C GLN A 255 7.42 1.66 18.69
N ARG A 256 6.31 1.30 18.05
CA ARG A 256 5.40 2.22 17.39
C ARG A 256 4.00 1.95 17.91
N VAL A 257 3.48 2.92 18.64
CA VAL A 257 2.10 2.90 19.14
C VAL A 257 1.25 3.64 18.14
N GLY A 258 0.37 2.93 17.45
CA GLY A 258 -0.56 3.54 16.51
C GLY A 258 -1.86 3.95 17.20
N MET A 259 -2.98 3.79 16.50
CA MET A 259 -4.30 4.08 17.08
C MET A 259 -4.51 3.22 18.34
N VAL A 260 -5.10 3.82 19.38
CA VAL A 260 -5.60 3.09 20.57
C VAL A 260 -7.04 3.53 20.78
N ALA A 261 -7.96 2.90 20.06
CA ALA A 261 -9.38 3.19 20.09
C ALA A 261 -10.20 1.93 20.33
N GLU A 262 -11.51 2.09 20.53
CA GLU A 262 -12.44 0.96 20.72
C GLU A 262 -12.57 0.05 19.50
N ARG A 263 -12.31 0.58 18.30
CA ARG A 263 -12.54 -0.15 17.04
C ARG A 263 -11.28 -0.55 16.28
N LEU A 264 -10.15 0.06 16.65
CA LEU A 264 -8.86 -0.24 16.06
C LEU A 264 -7.77 0.02 17.10
N GLN A 265 -6.88 -0.95 17.27
CA GLN A 265 -5.59 -0.74 17.92
C GLN A 265 -4.47 -1.33 17.09
N THR A 266 -3.38 -0.58 16.88
CA THR A 266 -2.16 -1.08 16.25
C THR A 266 -0.95 -0.82 17.13
N CYS A 267 -0.07 -1.82 17.21
CA CYS A 267 1.19 -1.76 17.94
C CYS A 267 2.22 -2.57 17.16
N SER A 268 3.37 -1.97 16.85
CA SER A 268 4.48 -2.70 16.26
C SER A 268 5.78 -2.47 17.02
N ALA A 269 6.67 -3.46 16.94
CA ALA A 269 8.07 -3.33 17.26
C ALA A 269 8.86 -3.56 15.98
N VAL A 270 9.87 -2.72 15.75
CA VAL A 270 10.78 -2.85 14.61
C VAL A 270 12.21 -2.91 15.10
N TRP A 271 13.05 -3.64 14.36
CA TRP A 271 14.49 -3.57 14.48
C TRP A 271 15.03 -2.58 13.44
N ARG A 272 15.88 -1.67 13.91
CA ARG A 272 16.42 -0.57 13.11
C ARG A 272 17.93 -0.62 13.10
N ALA A 273 18.47 -0.70 11.89
CA ALA A 273 19.88 -0.44 11.61
C ALA A 273 20.02 0.85 10.82
N ARG A 274 21.13 1.56 11.04
CA ARG A 274 21.41 2.81 10.33
C ARG A 274 21.57 2.51 8.83
N GLY A 275 20.78 3.21 8.00
CA GLY A 275 20.87 3.12 6.55
C GLY A 275 20.23 1.86 5.95
N VAL A 276 19.44 1.11 6.72
CA VAL A 276 18.66 -0.05 6.27
C VAL A 276 17.19 0.22 6.59
N PRO A 277 16.22 -0.26 5.77
CA PRO A 277 14.82 -0.21 6.13
C PRO A 277 14.55 -0.89 7.47
N ASP A 278 13.56 -0.41 8.20
CA ASP A 278 13.18 -1.03 9.46
C ASP A 278 12.64 -2.44 9.20
N GLU A 279 13.14 -3.40 9.97
CA GLU A 279 12.70 -4.78 9.91
C GLU A 279 11.57 -5.01 10.93
N PRO A 280 10.43 -5.59 10.54
CA PRO A 280 9.37 -5.92 11.50
C PRO A 280 9.91 -6.91 12.53
N ALA A 281 9.61 -6.69 13.81
CA ALA A 281 10.00 -7.58 14.91
C ALA A 281 8.79 -8.16 15.65
N ALA A 282 7.74 -7.35 15.83
CA ALA A 282 6.43 -7.81 16.28
C ALA A 282 5.33 -6.86 15.80
N GLN A 283 4.13 -7.40 15.64
CA GLN A 283 2.92 -6.69 15.25
C GLN A 283 1.75 -7.22 16.07
N PHE A 284 0.97 -6.32 16.65
CA PHE A 284 -0.28 -6.62 17.33
C PHE A 284 -1.37 -5.71 16.79
N VAL A 285 -2.54 -6.28 16.50
CA VAL A 285 -3.68 -5.58 15.94
C VAL A 285 -4.96 -6.02 16.64
N MET A 286 -5.80 -5.06 17.02
CA MET A 286 -7.21 -5.30 17.32
C MET A 286 -8.03 -4.55 16.27
N ALA A 287 -8.98 -5.22 15.63
CA ALA A 287 -9.88 -4.62 14.65
C ALA A 287 -11.32 -5.06 14.92
N ALA A 288 -12.20 -4.10 15.21
CA ALA A 288 -13.63 -4.32 15.42
C ALA A 288 -14.52 -3.66 14.34
N GLU A 289 -13.94 -2.83 13.46
CA GLU A 289 -14.67 -2.39 12.26
C GLU A 289 -14.86 -3.57 11.30
N PRO A 290 -16.10 -3.90 10.85
CA PRO A 290 -16.37 -5.12 10.09
C PRO A 290 -15.51 -5.28 8.83
N ARG A 291 -15.34 -4.21 8.06
CA ARG A 291 -14.53 -4.23 6.82
C ARG A 291 -13.04 -4.44 7.10
N MET A 292 -12.53 -3.90 8.21
CA MET A 292 -11.13 -4.10 8.61
C MET A 292 -10.90 -5.49 9.20
N ALA A 293 -11.85 -5.99 9.99
CA ALA A 293 -11.81 -7.34 10.56
C ALA A 293 -11.85 -8.44 9.47
N ALA A 294 -12.60 -8.23 8.39
CA ALA A 294 -12.68 -9.14 7.25
C ALA A 294 -11.33 -9.32 6.51
N LEU A 295 -10.38 -8.38 6.68
CA LEU A 295 -9.04 -8.54 6.10
C LEU A 295 -8.28 -9.72 6.71
N PHE A 296 -8.64 -10.20 7.90
CA PHE A 296 -7.96 -11.33 8.54
C PHE A 296 -8.53 -12.69 8.12
N ASP A 297 -9.55 -12.71 7.26
CA ASP A 297 -10.19 -13.93 6.79
C ASP A 297 -9.22 -14.77 5.93
N GLY A 298 -9.26 -16.09 6.11
CA GLY A 298 -8.37 -17.04 5.44
C GLY A 298 -7.03 -17.27 6.14
N LEU A 299 -6.73 -16.55 7.23
CA LEU A 299 -5.62 -16.89 8.12
C LEU A 299 -6.03 -17.98 9.12
N PRO A 300 -5.10 -18.86 9.55
CA PRO A 300 -5.41 -19.88 10.54
C PRO A 300 -5.67 -19.26 11.90
N GLU A 301 -6.73 -19.72 12.57
CA GLU A 301 -7.16 -19.21 13.88
C GLU A 301 -6.61 -20.04 15.05
N GLY A 302 -6.58 -19.41 16.22
CA GLY A 302 -6.12 -19.96 17.48
C GLY A 302 -5.00 -19.13 18.10
N VAL A 303 -4.89 -19.19 19.44
CA VAL A 303 -3.85 -18.46 20.19
C VAL A 303 -2.44 -18.81 19.69
N GLY A 304 -2.17 -20.09 19.38
CA GLY A 304 -0.89 -20.52 18.82
C GLY A 304 -0.63 -20.05 17.39
N GLN A 305 -1.66 -19.59 16.67
CA GLN A 305 -1.57 -19.06 15.31
C GLN A 305 -1.49 -17.52 15.28
N GLY A 306 -1.66 -16.88 16.45
CA GLY A 306 -1.66 -15.42 16.57
C GLY A 306 -2.92 -14.76 16.03
N LEU A 307 -4.06 -15.46 16.01
CA LEU A 307 -5.32 -14.90 15.53
C LEU A 307 -6.50 -15.44 16.35
N VAL A 308 -7.30 -14.55 16.94
CA VAL A 308 -8.52 -14.90 17.70
C VAL A 308 -9.64 -13.95 17.29
N ARG A 309 -10.85 -14.49 17.18
CA ARG A 309 -12.09 -13.71 17.07
C ARG A 309 -12.89 -13.84 18.35
N ALA A 310 -13.42 -12.72 18.83
CA ALA A 310 -14.30 -12.69 19.99
C ALA A 310 -15.40 -11.65 19.81
N THR A 311 -16.48 -11.80 20.58
CA THR A 311 -17.56 -10.81 20.63
C THR A 311 -17.34 -9.86 21.79
N CYS A 312 -17.16 -8.58 21.48
CA CYS A 312 -16.84 -7.52 22.43
C CYS A 312 -17.85 -6.39 22.33
N ASP A 313 -18.57 -6.16 23.43
CA ASP A 313 -19.70 -5.23 23.47
C ASP A 313 -20.68 -5.43 22.28
N GLY A 314 -21.01 -6.69 22.00
CA GLY A 314 -21.92 -7.08 20.90
C GLY A 314 -21.33 -7.02 19.49
N ARG A 315 -20.03 -6.73 19.33
CA ARG A 315 -19.34 -6.62 18.03
C ARG A 315 -18.32 -7.73 17.84
N THR A 316 -18.27 -8.32 16.64
CA THR A 316 -17.17 -9.22 16.26
C THR A 316 -15.86 -8.44 16.20
N THR A 317 -14.89 -8.87 16.97
CA THR A 317 -13.56 -8.25 17.07
C THR A 317 -12.49 -9.29 16.75
N VAL A 318 -11.55 -8.90 15.90
CA VAL A 318 -10.35 -9.68 15.58
C VAL A 318 -9.19 -9.18 16.43
N PHE A 319 -8.46 -10.11 17.02
CA PHE A 319 -7.16 -9.90 17.64
C PHE A 319 -6.12 -10.67 16.85
N TYR A 320 -5.07 -9.98 16.44
CA TYR A 320 -3.98 -10.54 15.67
C TYR A 320 -2.63 -10.20 16.31
N GLY A 321 -1.72 -11.16 16.29
CA GLY A 321 -0.36 -11.05 16.80
C GLY A 321 0.60 -11.82 15.91
N ASN A 322 1.65 -11.17 15.43
CA ASN A 322 2.76 -11.83 14.74
C ASN A 322 4.07 -11.35 15.36
N VAL A 323 4.91 -12.29 15.79
CA VAL A 323 6.22 -12.01 16.39
C VAL A 323 7.25 -12.68 15.50
N GLU A 324 8.27 -11.95 15.06
CA GLU A 324 9.31 -12.51 14.21
C GLU A 324 10.29 -13.37 15.03
N PRO A 325 10.95 -14.37 14.41
CA PRO A 325 11.82 -15.33 15.11
C PRO A 325 12.83 -14.70 16.06
N GLY A 326 13.43 -13.56 15.69
CA GLY A 326 14.40 -12.83 16.50
C GLY A 326 13.86 -12.35 17.86
N LEU A 327 12.56 -12.08 17.94
CA LEU A 327 11.89 -11.65 19.17
C LEU A 327 11.12 -12.78 19.87
N LYS A 328 10.70 -13.83 19.13
CA LYS A 328 10.00 -15.00 19.72
C LYS A 328 10.75 -15.60 20.91
N ALA A 329 12.05 -15.87 20.76
CA ALA A 329 12.91 -16.44 21.82
C ALA A 329 13.06 -15.53 23.06
N ARG A 330 12.69 -14.26 22.92
CA ARG A 330 12.78 -13.22 23.96
C ARG A 330 11.43 -12.93 24.62
N SER A 331 10.36 -13.59 24.18
CA SER A 331 9.03 -13.48 24.81
C SER A 331 9.09 -13.96 26.25
N ARG A 332 8.34 -13.31 27.14
CA ARG A 332 8.15 -13.79 28.52
C ARG A 332 6.65 -13.79 28.87
N PRO A 333 6.07 -14.94 29.27
CA PRO A 333 6.74 -16.23 29.46
C PRO A 333 7.08 -16.96 28.14
N ASP A 334 6.14 -17.03 27.19
CA ASP A 334 6.32 -17.53 25.83
C ASP A 334 5.45 -16.72 24.85
N GLU A 335 5.66 -16.85 23.54
CA GLU A 335 4.98 -16.04 22.53
C GLU A 335 3.46 -16.27 22.49
N ARG A 336 3.02 -17.51 22.75
CA ARG A 336 1.59 -17.86 22.77
C ARG A 336 0.92 -17.17 23.95
N GLN A 337 1.55 -17.19 25.13
CA GLN A 337 1.05 -16.50 26.31
C GLN A 337 1.13 -14.97 26.17
N VAL A 338 2.17 -14.44 25.53
CA VAL A 338 2.25 -13.00 25.20
C VAL A 338 1.06 -12.58 24.33
N PHE A 339 0.72 -13.37 23.31
CA PHE A 339 -0.48 -13.10 22.49
C PHE A 339 -1.78 -13.26 23.30
N ALA A 340 -1.90 -14.28 24.14
CA ALA A 340 -3.07 -14.42 25.01
C ALA A 340 -3.24 -13.23 25.96
N ASN A 341 -2.13 -12.69 26.49
CA ASN A 341 -2.14 -11.49 27.32
C ASN A 341 -2.57 -10.24 26.53
N PHE A 342 -2.15 -10.12 25.28
CA PHE A 342 -2.63 -9.07 24.37
C PHE A 342 -4.16 -9.15 24.20
N VAL A 343 -4.69 -10.33 23.84
CA VAL A 343 -6.13 -10.56 23.67
C VAL A 343 -6.88 -10.21 24.95
N LYS A 344 -6.41 -10.69 26.11
CA LYS A 344 -7.02 -10.41 27.41
C LYS A 344 -7.01 -8.91 27.72
N SER A 345 -5.85 -8.27 27.66
CA SER A 345 -5.70 -6.87 28.09
C SER A 345 -6.48 -5.91 27.21
N VAL A 346 -6.41 -6.09 25.89
CA VAL A 346 -7.18 -5.25 24.96
C VAL A 346 -8.65 -5.60 25.03
N GLY A 347 -8.98 -6.89 25.17
CA GLY A 347 -10.36 -7.37 25.25
C GLY A 347 -11.12 -6.86 26.47
N GLU A 348 -10.51 -6.90 27.66
CA GLU A 348 -11.08 -6.32 28.88
C GLU A 348 -11.39 -4.83 28.70
N ARG A 349 -10.50 -4.08 28.05
CA ARG A 349 -10.67 -2.65 27.81
C ARG A 349 -11.86 -2.34 26.88
N ILE A 350 -12.14 -3.20 25.90
CA ILE A 350 -13.22 -2.98 24.91
C ILE A 350 -14.51 -3.77 25.23
N GLY A 351 -14.61 -4.37 26.42
CA GLY A 351 -15.81 -5.06 26.87
C GLY A 351 -16.04 -6.44 26.24
N CYS A 352 -14.98 -7.19 25.95
CA CYS A 352 -15.12 -8.60 25.59
C CYS A 352 -15.66 -9.40 26.78
N LYS A 353 -16.69 -10.21 26.54
CA LYS A 353 -17.13 -11.18 27.54
C LYS A 353 -16.06 -12.26 27.65
N ALA A 354 -15.71 -12.63 28.88
CA ALA A 354 -14.82 -13.76 29.10
C ALA A 354 -15.47 -15.05 28.58
N GLY A 355 -14.98 -15.56 27.44
CA GLY A 355 -15.18 -16.93 27.00
C GLY A 355 -16.28 -17.17 25.94
N GLU A 356 -15.82 -17.40 24.71
CA GLU A 356 -16.06 -18.65 23.97
C GLU A 356 -14.80 -18.82 23.09
N ASN A 357 -13.96 -19.81 23.39
CA ASN A 357 -12.68 -20.18 22.73
C ASN A 357 -11.37 -19.53 23.25
N ALA A 358 -11.16 -19.50 24.57
CA ALA A 358 -9.81 -19.33 25.15
C ALA A 358 -9.07 -20.67 25.25
#